data_AF-A0A2M7FNB0-F1
#
_entry.id   AF-A0A2M7FNB0-F1
#
_cell.length_a   1.000
_cell.length_b   1.000
_cell.length_c   1.000
_cell.angle_alpha   90.00
_cell.angle_beta   90.00
_cell.angle_gamma   90.00
#
_symmetry.space_group_name_H-M   'P 1'
#
loop_
_entity.id
_entity.type
_entity.pdbx_description
1 polymer ?
#
loop_
_entity_poly.entity_id
_entity_poly.type
_entity_poly.pdbx_seq_one_letter_code
_entity_poly.pdbx_strand_id
1 'polypeptide(L)'
;MSAVSKKSAKPASATDYVIADIGLADWGRKELNIAETEMPGLMAIREEFAKAQPLKGARITGSLHMTIQTAVLIETLNALGAQVRWASCNIYSTQDHAAAAIAAGGTPVFAVKGESLTDYWDYTHRIFEFGGKKGTAAEGPNMILDDGGDATLLMHLGTKAEKNPKLLDKPTSEEETCLYAAIKAKLAVDPTWYSRRIKHIIGVTEETTTGVHRLNDMSAKGELMLRAINVNDSVTKSKFDNLYGCRESLVDGIKRATDVMIAGKVAVVAGYGDVGKGCAQALRALSAQVWVTEVDPINALQAAMEGFKVVTMEYAADKCDIFVTATGNLNVITYKHMAAMK
;
A
#
# COMPACT_ATOMS: atom_id res chain seq x y z
N MET A 1 -47.92 -12.20 -39.73
CA MET A 1 -46.80 -11.33 -39.35
C MET A 1 -46.26 -11.83 -38.04
N SER A 2 -44.96 -12.13 -38.00
CA SER A 2 -44.29 -12.94 -36.97
C SER A 2 -44.13 -12.18 -35.65
N ALA A 3 -44.53 -12.81 -34.54
CA ALA A 3 -44.26 -12.35 -33.20
C ALA A 3 -42.80 -12.70 -32.84
N VAL A 4 -41.95 -11.69 -32.73
CA VAL A 4 -40.55 -11.86 -32.32
C VAL A 4 -40.49 -12.00 -30.80
N SER A 5 -40.23 -13.23 -30.34
CA SER A 5 -39.86 -13.56 -28.97
C SER A 5 -38.61 -12.78 -28.55
N LYS A 6 -38.75 -11.85 -27.61
CA LYS A 6 -37.61 -11.29 -26.86
C LYS A 6 -37.09 -12.37 -25.93
N LYS A 7 -36.04 -13.08 -26.35
CA LYS A 7 -35.23 -13.90 -25.45
C LYS A 7 -34.73 -13.00 -24.30
N SER A 8 -35.11 -13.33 -23.07
CA SER A 8 -34.53 -12.70 -21.88
C SER A 8 -33.04 -12.99 -21.88
N ALA A 9 -32.23 -11.94 -21.95
CA ALA A 9 -30.80 -12.06 -21.70
C ALA A 9 -30.60 -12.61 -20.27
N LYS A 10 -29.81 -13.68 -20.15
CA LYS A 10 -29.24 -14.07 -18.85
C LYS A 10 -28.51 -12.86 -18.27
N PRO A 11 -28.57 -12.59 -16.96
CA PRO A 11 -27.73 -11.56 -16.36
C PRO A 11 -26.27 -11.92 -16.66
N ALA A 12 -25.53 -11.00 -17.27
CA ALA A 12 -24.08 -11.10 -17.32
C ALA A 12 -23.59 -11.28 -15.88
N SER A 13 -22.70 -12.25 -15.64
CA SER A 13 -22.09 -12.39 -14.32
C SER A 13 -21.48 -11.05 -13.94
N ALA A 14 -21.92 -10.45 -12.83
CA ALA A 14 -21.30 -9.23 -12.32
C ALA A 14 -19.80 -9.48 -12.18
N THR A 15 -18.98 -8.64 -12.80
CA THR A 15 -17.52 -8.73 -12.78
C THR A 15 -17.01 -8.52 -11.35
N ASP A 16 -16.22 -9.46 -10.82
CA ASP A 16 -15.66 -9.42 -9.47
C ASP A 16 -14.34 -8.64 -9.42
N TYR A 17 -14.39 -7.39 -9.88
CA TYR A 17 -13.29 -6.42 -9.82
C TYR A 17 -13.87 -5.00 -9.90
N VAL A 18 -13.11 -4.01 -9.42
CA VAL A 18 -13.36 -2.59 -9.65
C VAL A 18 -12.03 -1.95 -10.05
N ILE A 19 -11.93 -1.56 -11.32
CA ILE A 19 -10.75 -0.96 -11.95
C ILE A 19 -11.21 0.19 -12.87
N ALA A 20 -10.29 1.06 -13.29
CA ALA A 20 -10.65 2.21 -14.12
C ALA A 20 -11.17 1.82 -15.51
N ASP A 21 -10.42 0.98 -16.23
CA ASP A 21 -10.75 0.57 -17.60
C ASP A 21 -10.08 -0.77 -17.95
N ILE A 22 -10.89 -1.81 -18.18
CA ILE A 22 -10.41 -3.14 -18.60
C ILE A 22 -9.74 -3.12 -19.98
N GLY A 23 -10.05 -2.13 -20.83
CA GLY A 23 -9.44 -1.92 -22.14
C GLY A 23 -7.93 -1.62 -22.08
N LEU A 24 -7.41 -1.25 -20.90
CA LEU A 24 -5.98 -1.01 -20.70
C LEU A 24 -5.15 -2.29 -20.51
N ALA A 25 -5.79 -3.47 -20.45
CA ALA A 25 -5.12 -4.73 -20.13
C ALA A 25 -3.97 -5.09 -21.08
N ASP A 26 -4.11 -4.81 -22.39
CA ASP A 26 -3.05 -5.10 -23.37
C ASP A 26 -1.82 -4.22 -23.18
N TRP A 27 -2.01 -2.96 -22.75
CA TRP A 27 -0.90 -2.08 -22.39
C TRP A 27 -0.24 -2.56 -21.10
N GLY A 28 -1.03 -2.83 -20.06
CA GLY A 28 -0.52 -3.39 -18.82
C GLY A 28 0.29 -4.66 -19.05
N ARG A 29 -0.20 -5.59 -19.87
CA ARG A 29 0.52 -6.84 -20.21
C ARG A 29 1.88 -6.57 -20.86
N LYS A 30 1.99 -5.58 -21.75
CA LYS A 30 3.28 -5.20 -22.36
C LYS A 30 4.28 -4.71 -21.31
N GLU A 31 3.83 -3.87 -20.37
CA GLU A 31 4.70 -3.39 -19.29
C GLU A 31 5.03 -4.48 -18.27
N LEU A 32 4.11 -5.41 -17.97
CA LEU A 32 4.40 -6.60 -17.16
C LEU A 32 5.52 -7.42 -17.81
N ASN A 33 5.45 -7.70 -19.11
CA ASN A 33 6.49 -8.47 -19.81
C ASN A 33 7.86 -7.79 -19.75
N ILE A 34 7.92 -6.45 -19.75
CA ILE A 34 9.17 -5.70 -19.56
C ILE A 34 9.61 -5.79 -18.09
N ALA A 35 8.69 -5.61 -17.14
CA ALA A 35 9.02 -5.66 -15.73
C ALA A 35 9.54 -7.03 -15.29
N GLU A 36 9.04 -8.13 -15.88
CA GLU A 36 9.55 -9.48 -15.61
C GLU A 36 11.05 -9.61 -15.92
N THR A 37 11.59 -8.89 -16.91
CA THR A 37 13.03 -8.91 -17.21
C THR A 37 13.86 -8.15 -16.18
N GLU A 38 13.25 -7.19 -15.48
CA GLU A 38 13.88 -6.37 -14.42
C GLU A 38 13.59 -6.89 -13.01
N MET A 39 12.80 -7.97 -12.86
CA MET A 39 12.45 -8.56 -11.56
C MET A 39 12.97 -10.00 -11.41
N PRO A 40 14.29 -10.23 -11.56
CA PRO A 40 14.87 -11.57 -11.60
C PRO A 40 14.61 -12.40 -10.34
N GLY A 41 14.47 -11.75 -9.17
CA GLY A 41 14.15 -12.44 -7.92
C GLY A 41 12.79 -13.15 -7.94
N LEU A 42 11.75 -12.49 -8.47
CA LEU A 42 10.43 -13.10 -8.61
C LEU A 42 10.43 -14.18 -9.69
N MET A 43 11.11 -13.93 -10.81
CA MET A 43 11.20 -14.91 -11.90
C MET A 43 11.95 -16.18 -11.47
N ALA A 44 13.04 -16.04 -10.70
CA ALA A 44 13.76 -17.18 -10.12
C ALA A 44 12.87 -17.97 -9.14
N ILE A 45 12.10 -17.29 -8.29
CA ILE A 45 11.15 -17.96 -7.38
C ILE A 45 10.07 -18.72 -8.16
N ARG A 46 9.55 -18.17 -9.27
CA ARG A 46 8.62 -18.89 -10.14
C ARG A 46 9.26 -20.15 -10.71
N GLU A 47 10.47 -20.03 -11.26
CA GLU A 47 11.20 -21.16 -11.83
C GLU A 47 11.45 -22.27 -10.79
N GLU A 48 11.88 -21.88 -9.60
CA GLU A 48 12.22 -22.81 -8.52
C GLU A 48 10.98 -23.50 -7.95
N PHE A 49 9.91 -22.76 -7.65
CA PHE A 49 8.82 -23.24 -6.81
C PHE A 49 7.49 -23.52 -7.53
N ALA A 50 7.32 -23.10 -8.79
CA ALA A 50 6.04 -23.31 -9.49
C ALA A 50 5.68 -24.80 -9.60
N LYS A 51 6.65 -25.71 -9.77
CA LYS A 51 6.35 -27.15 -9.81
C LYS A 51 5.89 -27.70 -8.46
N ALA A 52 6.41 -27.17 -7.36
CA ALA A 52 6.07 -27.61 -6.01
C ALA A 52 4.73 -27.07 -5.52
N GLN A 53 4.23 -25.98 -6.13
CA GLN A 53 2.97 -25.32 -5.75
C GLN A 53 2.87 -25.06 -4.23
N PRO A 54 3.88 -24.42 -3.59
CA PRO A 54 3.93 -24.30 -2.13
C PRO A 54 2.80 -23.45 -1.55
N LEU A 55 2.17 -22.59 -2.36
CA LEU A 55 1.04 -21.77 -1.95
C LEU A 55 -0.31 -22.41 -2.32
N LYS A 56 -0.35 -23.67 -2.74
CA LYS A 56 -1.60 -24.36 -3.03
C LYS A 56 -2.54 -24.34 -1.83
N GLY A 57 -3.72 -23.76 -2.01
CA GLY A 57 -4.74 -23.60 -0.96
C GLY A 57 -4.59 -22.31 -0.13
N ALA A 58 -3.57 -21.50 -0.41
CA ALA A 58 -3.49 -20.13 0.07
C ALA A 58 -4.61 -19.29 -0.55
N ARG A 59 -5.27 -18.50 0.28
CA ARG A 59 -6.19 -17.42 -0.10
C ARG A 59 -5.60 -16.14 0.47
N ILE A 60 -4.92 -15.40 -0.40
CA ILE A 60 -4.12 -14.23 -0.03
C ILE A 60 -4.92 -12.99 -0.35
N THR A 61 -5.21 -12.23 0.69
CA THR A 61 -5.63 -10.84 0.56
C THR A 61 -4.39 -9.97 0.49
N GLY A 62 -4.24 -9.20 -0.59
CA GLY A 62 -3.18 -8.21 -0.74
C GLY A 62 -3.71 -6.79 -0.60
N SER A 63 -3.04 -5.99 0.22
CA SER A 63 -3.24 -4.54 0.37
C SER A 63 -1.91 -3.84 0.18
N LEU A 64 -1.59 -3.52 -1.07
CA LEU A 64 -0.31 -2.97 -1.51
C LEU A 64 -0.55 -2.20 -2.80
N HIS A 65 0.15 -1.08 -3.01
CA HIS A 65 0.10 -0.28 -4.24
C HIS A 65 -0.09 -1.14 -5.51
N MET A 66 -1.19 -0.92 -6.24
CA MET A 66 -1.52 -1.70 -7.44
C MET A 66 -0.72 -1.19 -8.66
N THR A 67 0.55 -1.54 -8.74
CA THR A 67 1.49 -1.15 -9.80
C THR A 67 1.84 -2.32 -10.73
N ILE A 68 2.62 -2.04 -11.78
CA ILE A 68 3.21 -3.08 -12.64
C ILE A 68 4.10 -4.04 -11.84
N GLN A 69 4.88 -3.54 -10.88
CA GLN A 69 5.76 -4.37 -10.05
C GLN A 69 4.93 -5.32 -9.18
N THR A 70 3.86 -4.79 -8.57
CA THR A 70 2.91 -5.58 -7.78
C THR A 70 2.16 -6.58 -8.64
N ALA A 71 1.85 -6.25 -9.89
CA ALA A 71 1.25 -7.18 -10.83
C ALA A 71 2.15 -8.42 -11.08
N VAL A 72 3.47 -8.24 -11.21
CA VAL A 72 4.43 -9.37 -11.29
C VAL A 72 4.46 -10.17 -9.99
N LEU A 73 4.35 -9.52 -8.82
CA LEU A 73 4.21 -10.20 -7.53
C LEU A 73 2.93 -11.05 -7.48
N ILE A 74 1.77 -10.50 -7.84
CA ILE A 74 0.47 -11.20 -7.86
C ILE A 74 0.55 -12.44 -8.76
N GLU A 75 1.07 -12.29 -9.98
CA GLU A 75 1.22 -13.42 -10.90
C GLU A 75 2.22 -14.46 -10.41
N THR A 76 3.23 -14.05 -9.62
CA THR A 76 4.13 -14.99 -8.93
C THR A 76 3.36 -15.79 -7.88
N LEU A 77 2.58 -15.14 -7.01
CA LEU A 77 1.78 -15.84 -6.00
C LEU A 77 0.81 -16.85 -6.63
N ASN A 78 0.12 -16.43 -7.70
CA ASN A 78 -0.76 -17.31 -8.47
C ASN A 78 0.01 -18.48 -9.10
N ALA A 79 1.17 -18.23 -9.72
CA ALA A 79 2.01 -19.27 -10.31
C ALA A 79 2.51 -20.29 -9.27
N LEU A 80 2.65 -19.89 -8.00
CA LEU A 80 2.99 -20.76 -6.88
C LEU A 80 1.78 -21.47 -6.25
N GLY A 81 0.57 -21.26 -6.77
CA GLY A 81 -0.65 -21.98 -6.40
C GLY A 81 -1.62 -21.22 -5.49
N ALA A 82 -1.37 -19.94 -5.20
CA ALA A 82 -2.28 -19.13 -4.39
C ALA A 82 -3.54 -18.72 -5.16
N GLN A 83 -4.62 -18.46 -4.42
CA GLN A 83 -5.75 -17.66 -4.88
C GLN A 83 -5.61 -16.26 -4.28
N VAL A 84 -5.62 -15.23 -5.12
CA VAL A 84 -5.32 -13.86 -4.70
C VAL A 84 -6.53 -12.94 -4.91
N ARG A 85 -6.71 -11.97 -4.00
CA ARG A 85 -7.59 -10.80 -4.17
C ARG A 85 -6.81 -9.56 -3.74
N TRP A 86 -6.93 -8.45 -4.48
CA TRP A 86 -6.05 -7.30 -4.29
C TRP A 86 -6.77 -5.95 -4.21
N ALA A 87 -6.25 -5.06 -3.37
CA ALA A 87 -6.57 -3.64 -3.34
C ALA A 87 -5.27 -2.84 -3.15
N SER A 88 -5.31 -1.57 -3.55
CA SER A 88 -4.20 -0.64 -3.29
C SER A 88 -4.17 -0.26 -1.80
N CYS A 89 -2.99 0.04 -1.25
CA CYS A 89 -2.84 0.65 0.09
C CYS A 89 -2.79 2.19 0.05
N ASN A 90 -3.03 2.79 -1.13
CA ASN A 90 -3.09 4.24 -1.28
C ASN A 90 -4.00 4.64 -2.45
N ILE A 91 -4.75 5.73 -2.25
CA ILE A 91 -5.74 6.23 -3.21
C ILE A 91 -5.18 6.73 -4.54
N TYR A 92 -3.87 7.02 -4.64
CA TYR A 92 -3.24 7.58 -5.85
C TYR A 92 -2.16 6.71 -6.48
N SER A 93 -1.79 5.59 -5.85
CA SER A 93 -0.65 4.78 -6.28
C SER A 93 -0.97 3.80 -7.41
N THR A 94 -2.24 3.51 -7.64
CA THR A 94 -2.66 2.55 -8.67
C THR A 94 -2.17 2.98 -10.05
N GLN A 95 -1.63 2.03 -10.80
CA GLN A 95 -1.40 2.14 -12.22
C GLN A 95 -2.54 1.37 -12.91
N ASP A 96 -3.51 2.09 -13.49
CA ASP A 96 -4.77 1.49 -13.93
C ASP A 96 -4.59 0.43 -15.01
N HIS A 97 -3.58 0.56 -15.87
CA HIS A 97 -3.23 -0.45 -16.86
C HIS A 97 -2.67 -1.73 -16.23
N ALA A 98 -1.93 -1.63 -15.11
CA ALA A 98 -1.50 -2.80 -14.33
C ALA A 98 -2.71 -3.51 -13.69
N ALA A 99 -3.61 -2.74 -13.06
CA ALA A 99 -4.84 -3.26 -12.48
C ALA A 99 -5.70 -3.99 -13.54
N ALA A 100 -5.84 -3.40 -14.72
CA ALA A 100 -6.55 -3.99 -15.85
C ALA A 100 -5.93 -5.30 -16.34
N ALA A 101 -4.60 -5.38 -16.44
CA ALA A 101 -3.91 -6.60 -16.85
C ALA A 101 -4.13 -7.76 -15.88
N ILE A 102 -4.12 -7.49 -14.57
CA ILE A 102 -4.37 -8.49 -13.53
C ILE A 102 -5.85 -8.92 -13.50
N ALA A 103 -6.78 -7.97 -13.60
CA ALA A 103 -8.22 -8.26 -13.68
C ALA A 103 -8.57 -9.09 -14.93
N ALA A 104 -7.99 -8.76 -16.08
CA ALA A 104 -8.14 -9.53 -17.33
C ALA A 104 -7.55 -10.94 -17.21
N GLY A 105 -6.50 -11.12 -16.40
CA GLY A 105 -5.94 -12.42 -16.01
C GLY A 105 -6.82 -13.22 -15.04
N GLY A 106 -7.95 -12.68 -14.60
CA GLY A 106 -8.93 -13.35 -13.75
C GLY A 106 -8.69 -13.21 -12.24
N THR A 107 -7.70 -12.42 -11.81
CA THR A 107 -7.49 -12.11 -10.38
C THR A 107 -8.34 -10.90 -9.98
N PRO A 108 -9.20 -10.99 -8.95
CA PRO A 108 -9.98 -9.87 -8.44
C PRO A 108 -9.09 -8.71 -7.95
N VAL A 109 -9.30 -7.53 -8.52
CA VAL A 109 -8.61 -6.27 -8.16
C VAL A 109 -9.64 -5.19 -7.89
N PHE A 110 -9.47 -4.46 -6.79
CA PHE A 110 -10.29 -3.34 -6.36
C PHE A 110 -9.37 -2.15 -6.11
N ALA A 111 -9.02 -1.46 -7.18
CA ALA A 111 -8.04 -0.38 -7.13
C ALA A 111 -8.21 0.53 -8.36
N VAL A 112 -8.36 1.83 -8.13
CA VAL A 112 -8.47 2.86 -9.16
C VAL A 112 -7.59 4.04 -8.77
N LYS A 113 -6.83 4.59 -9.71
CA LYS A 113 -6.07 5.80 -9.43
C LYS A 113 -7.00 6.99 -9.17
N GLY A 114 -6.87 7.60 -8.00
CA GLY A 114 -7.72 8.71 -7.58
C GLY A 114 -9.07 8.28 -6.98
N GLU A 115 -9.15 7.05 -6.46
CA GLU A 115 -10.32 6.59 -5.72
C GLU A 115 -10.61 7.45 -4.47
N SER A 116 -11.87 7.51 -4.06
CA SER A 116 -12.24 8.23 -2.84
C SER A 116 -11.84 7.42 -1.59
N LEU A 117 -11.73 8.08 -0.43
CA LEU A 117 -11.52 7.38 0.85
C LEU A 117 -12.66 6.41 1.19
N THR A 118 -13.87 6.65 0.68
CA THR A 118 -15.00 5.72 0.86
C THR A 118 -14.81 4.47 0.00
N ASP A 119 -14.40 4.64 -1.25
CA ASP A 119 -14.11 3.53 -2.16
C ASP A 119 -12.91 2.72 -1.66
N TYR A 120 -11.84 3.39 -1.20
CA TYR A 120 -10.66 2.76 -0.59
C TYR A 120 -11.05 1.74 0.48
N TRP A 121 -11.83 2.16 1.48
CA TRP A 121 -12.26 1.25 2.54
C TRP A 121 -13.29 0.22 2.09
N ASP A 122 -14.14 0.49 1.09
CA ASP A 122 -14.98 -0.56 0.47
C ASP A 122 -14.10 -1.63 -0.22
N TYR A 123 -13.11 -1.22 -1.00
CA TYR A 123 -12.18 -2.09 -1.69
C TYR A 123 -11.38 -2.95 -0.71
N THR A 124 -10.91 -2.36 0.40
CA THR A 124 -10.25 -3.09 1.49
C THR A 124 -11.18 -4.12 2.15
N HIS A 125 -12.51 -3.96 2.13
CA HIS A 125 -13.41 -5.06 2.54
C HIS A 125 -13.53 -6.15 1.47
N ARG A 126 -13.64 -5.77 0.19
CA ARG A 126 -13.85 -6.71 -0.93
C ARG A 126 -12.73 -7.72 -1.10
N ILE A 127 -11.51 -7.35 -0.74
CA ILE A 127 -10.36 -8.27 -0.77
C ILE A 127 -10.49 -9.41 0.26
N PHE A 128 -11.35 -9.31 1.27
CA PHE A 128 -11.63 -10.37 2.24
C PHE A 128 -12.84 -11.26 1.86
N GLU A 129 -13.45 -11.06 0.69
CA GLU A 129 -14.66 -11.75 0.25
C GLU A 129 -14.35 -12.82 -0.82
N PHE A 130 -13.87 -14.00 -0.40
CA PHE A 130 -13.44 -15.08 -1.30
C PHE A 130 -14.59 -15.94 -1.86
N GLY A 131 -15.84 -15.56 -1.64
CA GLY A 131 -17.02 -16.23 -2.19
C GLY A 131 -17.38 -17.58 -1.55
N GLY A 132 -16.65 -18.05 -0.53
CA GLY A 132 -17.04 -19.24 0.22
C GLY A 132 -18.31 -19.04 1.05
N LYS A 133 -18.99 -20.15 1.39
CA LYS A 133 -20.21 -20.11 2.21
C LYS A 133 -19.93 -19.44 3.56
N LYS A 134 -20.84 -18.57 4.00
CA LYS A 134 -20.79 -17.91 5.32
C LYS A 134 -20.55 -18.92 6.43
N GLY A 135 -19.57 -18.64 7.29
CA GLY A 135 -19.17 -19.48 8.43
C GLY A 135 -18.12 -20.55 8.11
N THR A 136 -17.74 -20.74 6.83
CA THR A 136 -16.72 -21.71 6.43
C THR A 136 -15.33 -21.09 6.36
N ALA A 137 -14.28 -21.92 6.42
CA ALA A 137 -12.91 -21.45 6.25
C ALA A 137 -12.65 -20.79 4.88
N ALA A 138 -13.45 -21.12 3.87
CA ALA A 138 -13.36 -20.53 2.54
C ALA A 138 -14.11 -19.19 2.41
N GLU A 139 -14.82 -18.72 3.45
CA GLU A 139 -15.54 -17.44 3.43
C GLU A 139 -14.60 -16.25 3.16
N GLY A 140 -13.37 -16.31 3.67
CA GLY A 140 -12.37 -15.27 3.54
C GLY A 140 -10.95 -15.81 3.34
N PRO A 141 -9.94 -14.93 3.43
CA PRO A 141 -8.55 -15.30 3.25
C PRO A 141 -8.06 -16.19 4.39
N ASN A 142 -6.92 -16.83 4.15
CA ASN A 142 -6.12 -17.43 5.22
C ASN A 142 -4.77 -16.74 5.39
N MET A 143 -4.39 -15.77 4.54
CA MET A 143 -3.17 -14.97 4.68
C MET A 143 -3.43 -13.52 4.27
N ILE A 144 -2.69 -12.60 4.89
CA ILE A 144 -2.63 -11.18 4.50
C ILE A 144 -1.21 -10.88 3.99
N LEU A 145 -1.12 -10.17 2.87
CA LEU A 145 0.08 -9.48 2.42
C LEU A 145 -0.22 -7.98 2.48
N ASP A 146 0.47 -7.26 3.36
CA ASP A 146 0.11 -5.90 3.76
C ASP A 146 1.29 -4.93 3.56
N ASP A 147 0.93 -3.70 3.20
CA ASP A 147 1.82 -2.55 3.06
C ASP A 147 1.12 -1.38 3.76
N GLY A 148 1.68 -0.97 4.90
CA GLY A 148 1.15 0.10 5.76
C GLY A 148 0.25 -0.42 6.88
N GLY A 149 -0.23 -1.66 6.78
CA GLY A 149 -0.96 -2.36 7.83
C GLY A 149 -2.47 -2.11 7.85
N ASP A 150 -3.06 -1.58 6.77
CA ASP A 150 -4.47 -1.20 6.73
C ASP A 150 -5.41 -2.39 6.64
N ALA A 151 -5.05 -3.44 5.90
CA ALA A 151 -5.84 -4.67 5.87
C ALA A 151 -5.83 -5.35 7.25
N THR A 152 -4.67 -5.34 7.92
CA THR A 152 -4.53 -5.84 9.28
C THR A 152 -5.33 -4.98 10.27
N LEU A 153 -5.23 -3.65 10.19
CA LEU A 153 -5.97 -2.71 11.03
C LEU A 153 -7.48 -2.94 10.89
N LEU A 154 -7.99 -3.05 9.67
CA LEU A 154 -9.41 -3.29 9.41
C LEU A 154 -9.92 -4.53 10.15
N MET A 155 -9.18 -5.63 10.06
CA MET A 155 -9.58 -6.89 10.70
C MET A 155 -9.51 -6.83 12.22
N HIS A 156 -8.48 -6.19 12.79
CA HIS A 156 -8.34 -6.05 14.24
C HIS A 156 -9.38 -5.09 14.81
N LEU A 157 -9.53 -3.90 14.21
CA LEU A 157 -10.48 -2.88 14.66
C LEU A 157 -11.92 -3.36 14.49
N GLY A 158 -12.27 -3.93 13.33
CA GLY A 158 -13.60 -4.49 13.09
C GLY A 158 -13.97 -5.58 14.09
N THR A 159 -13.04 -6.50 14.39
CA THR A 159 -13.24 -7.56 15.41
C THR A 159 -13.45 -6.98 16.81
N LYS A 160 -12.72 -5.92 17.19
CA LYS A 160 -12.94 -5.21 18.46
C LYS A 160 -14.29 -4.49 18.47
N ALA A 161 -14.68 -3.87 17.35
CA ALA A 161 -15.92 -3.13 17.19
C ALA A 161 -17.17 -4.03 17.24
N GLU A 162 -17.08 -5.30 16.82
CA GLU A 162 -18.16 -6.29 17.01
C GLU A 162 -18.58 -6.41 18.49
N LYS A 163 -17.63 -6.27 19.41
CA LYS A 163 -17.87 -6.34 20.87
C LYS A 163 -18.09 -4.97 21.51
N ASN A 164 -17.47 -3.94 20.95
CA ASN A 164 -17.54 -2.57 21.47
C ASN A 164 -17.71 -1.55 20.32
N PRO A 165 -18.94 -1.35 19.82
CA PRO A 165 -19.20 -0.43 18.71
C PRO A 165 -18.77 1.02 18.99
N LYS A 166 -18.66 1.42 20.27
CA LYS A 166 -18.26 2.77 20.68
C LYS A 166 -16.84 3.15 20.26
N LEU A 167 -16.00 2.18 19.91
CA LEU A 167 -14.67 2.43 19.36
C LEU A 167 -14.71 3.25 18.06
N LEU A 168 -15.84 3.24 17.36
CA LEU A 168 -16.02 3.87 16.06
C LEU A 168 -16.73 5.25 16.13
N ASP A 169 -16.90 5.82 17.32
CA ASP A 169 -17.71 7.04 17.52
C ASP A 169 -16.91 8.35 17.49
N LYS A 170 -15.58 8.26 17.55
CA LYS A 170 -14.70 9.43 17.66
C LYS A 170 -13.57 9.37 16.63
N PRO A 171 -13.87 9.49 15.32
CA PRO A 171 -12.84 9.62 14.31
C PRO A 171 -12.04 10.90 14.53
N THR A 172 -10.74 10.83 14.27
CA THR A 172 -9.78 11.94 14.43
C THR A 172 -9.27 12.48 13.09
N SER A 173 -9.60 11.80 11.99
CA SER A 173 -9.28 12.21 10.62
C SER A 173 -10.44 11.90 9.66
N GLU A 174 -10.36 12.45 8.44
CA GLU A 174 -11.30 12.12 7.37
C GLU A 174 -11.22 10.64 7.00
N GLU A 175 -10.01 10.09 6.93
CA GLU A 175 -9.77 8.66 6.68
C GLU A 175 -10.40 7.78 7.76
N GLU A 176 -10.22 8.10 9.05
CA GLU A 176 -10.88 7.37 10.14
C GLU A 176 -12.40 7.49 10.06
N THR A 177 -12.92 8.65 9.62
CA THR A 177 -14.36 8.84 9.42
C THR A 177 -14.89 7.84 8.38
N CYS A 178 -14.20 7.71 7.25
CA CYS A 178 -14.54 6.74 6.20
C CYS A 178 -14.35 5.28 6.67
N LEU A 179 -13.25 4.95 7.34
CA LEU A 179 -12.99 3.62 7.91
C LEU A 179 -14.11 3.20 8.86
N TYR A 180 -14.44 4.07 9.82
CA TYR A 180 -15.44 3.77 10.84
C TYR A 180 -16.83 3.65 10.24
N ALA A 181 -17.17 4.49 9.26
CA ALA A 181 -18.40 4.37 8.50
C ALA A 181 -18.48 3.04 7.74
N ALA A 182 -17.40 2.63 7.07
CA ALA A 182 -17.31 1.35 6.37
C ALA A 182 -17.48 0.17 7.34
N ILE A 183 -16.84 0.21 8.51
CA ILE A 183 -16.98 -0.84 9.52
C ILE A 183 -18.42 -0.89 10.05
N LYS A 184 -19.02 0.25 10.40
CA LYS A 184 -20.41 0.35 10.85
C LYS A 184 -21.37 -0.23 9.81
N ALA A 185 -21.19 0.14 8.54
CA ALA A 185 -22.01 -0.37 7.44
C ALA A 185 -21.88 -1.90 7.29
N LYS A 186 -20.67 -2.45 7.36
CA LYS A 186 -20.47 -3.89 7.26
C LYS A 186 -21.08 -4.66 8.45
N LEU A 187 -20.94 -4.13 9.67
CA LEU A 187 -21.53 -4.74 10.88
C LEU A 187 -23.06 -4.69 10.89
N ALA A 188 -23.68 -3.66 10.29
CA ALA A 188 -25.13 -3.58 10.16
C ALA A 188 -25.70 -4.68 9.26
N VAL A 189 -24.94 -5.11 8.24
CA VAL A 189 -25.31 -6.22 7.35
C VAL A 189 -24.96 -7.56 7.98
N ASP A 190 -23.80 -7.65 8.63
CA ASP A 190 -23.30 -8.89 9.20
C ASP A 190 -22.51 -8.65 10.50
N PRO A 191 -23.12 -8.88 11.68
CA PRO A 191 -22.56 -8.50 12.98
C PRO A 191 -21.36 -9.36 13.42
N THR A 192 -21.02 -10.40 12.66
CA THR A 192 -19.85 -11.26 12.94
C THR A 192 -18.92 -11.40 11.71
N TRP A 193 -18.95 -10.41 10.80
CA TRP A 193 -18.22 -10.46 9.55
C TRP A 193 -16.69 -10.59 9.74
N TYR A 194 -16.12 -9.87 10.72
CA TYR A 194 -14.68 -9.81 10.96
C TYR A 194 -14.20 -11.01 11.77
N SER A 195 -14.83 -11.31 12.90
CA SER A 195 -14.39 -12.40 13.79
C SER A 195 -14.43 -13.76 13.10
N ARG A 196 -15.39 -13.99 12.21
CA ARG A 196 -15.46 -15.22 11.41
C ARG A 196 -14.32 -15.35 10.39
N ARG A 197 -13.80 -14.24 9.87
CA ARG A 197 -12.72 -14.24 8.88
C ARG A 197 -11.36 -14.27 9.56
N ILE A 198 -11.11 -13.39 10.53
CA ILE A 198 -9.79 -13.25 11.16
C ILE A 198 -9.32 -14.55 11.83
N LYS A 199 -10.24 -15.37 12.36
CA LYS A 199 -9.93 -16.67 12.97
C LYS A 199 -9.30 -17.69 12.00
N HIS A 200 -9.46 -17.48 10.70
CA HIS A 200 -8.92 -18.35 9.65
C HIS A 200 -7.64 -17.81 9.01
N ILE A 201 -7.24 -16.58 9.38
CA ILE A 201 -6.00 -15.96 8.90
C ILE A 201 -4.85 -16.48 9.77
N ILE A 202 -3.89 -17.17 9.14
CA ILE A 202 -2.76 -17.79 9.84
C ILE A 202 -1.65 -16.78 10.16
N GLY A 203 -1.55 -15.72 9.35
CA GLY A 203 -0.57 -14.67 9.53
C GLY A 203 -0.62 -13.57 8.46
N VAL A 204 0.22 -12.57 8.69
CA VAL A 204 0.45 -11.42 7.82
C VAL A 204 1.94 -11.28 7.50
N THR A 205 2.26 -10.89 6.27
CA THR A 205 3.58 -10.37 5.89
C THR A 205 3.46 -8.87 5.65
N GLU A 206 4.20 -8.05 6.40
CA GLU A 206 4.13 -6.60 6.32
C GLU A 206 5.44 -6.01 5.77
N GLU A 207 5.31 -5.18 4.75
CA GLU A 207 6.42 -4.67 3.96
C GLU A 207 7.03 -3.36 4.47
N THR A 208 6.29 -2.53 5.20
CA THR A 208 6.73 -1.14 5.48
C THR A 208 7.04 -0.87 6.94
N THR A 209 7.87 0.14 7.17
CA THR A 209 8.21 0.62 8.52
C THR A 209 6.96 1.01 9.32
N THR A 210 6.01 1.73 8.70
CA THR A 210 4.76 2.15 9.37
C THR A 210 3.90 0.97 9.80
N GLY A 211 3.66 0.00 8.90
CA GLY A 211 2.89 -1.19 9.24
C GLY A 211 3.59 -2.05 10.29
N VAL A 212 4.92 -2.19 10.22
CA VAL A 212 5.72 -2.89 11.24
C VAL A 212 5.59 -2.22 12.61
N HIS A 213 5.59 -0.89 12.68
CA HIS A 213 5.34 -0.18 13.94
C HIS A 213 3.95 -0.50 14.51
N ARG A 214 2.90 -0.51 13.68
CA ARG A 214 1.55 -0.91 14.10
C ARG A 214 1.51 -2.35 14.62
N LEU A 215 2.21 -3.27 13.96
CA LEU A 215 2.33 -4.68 14.39
C LEU A 215 3.05 -4.81 15.73
N ASN A 216 4.17 -4.11 15.91
CA ASN A 216 4.93 -4.09 17.15
C ASN A 216 4.12 -3.49 18.30
N ASP A 217 3.39 -2.41 18.07
CA ASP A 217 2.50 -1.79 19.05
C ASP A 217 1.39 -2.74 19.50
N MET A 218 0.75 -3.42 18.55
CA MET A 218 -0.25 -4.45 18.86
C MET A 218 0.36 -5.63 19.61
N SER A 219 1.56 -6.07 19.23
CA SER A 219 2.27 -7.18 19.89
C SER A 219 2.63 -6.84 21.33
N ALA A 220 3.20 -5.65 21.57
CA ALA A 220 3.58 -5.17 22.90
C ALA A 220 2.37 -5.03 23.84
N LYS A 221 1.18 -4.70 23.30
CA LYS A 221 -0.08 -4.64 24.05
C LYS A 221 -0.77 -6.00 24.22
N GLY A 222 -0.25 -7.07 23.62
CA GLY A 222 -0.90 -8.39 23.60
C GLY A 222 -2.18 -8.44 22.76
N GLU A 223 -2.35 -7.51 21.82
CA GLU A 223 -3.55 -7.34 21.00
C GLU A 223 -3.42 -7.90 19.58
N LEU A 224 -2.20 -8.25 19.15
CA LEU A 224 -1.95 -8.80 17.83
C LEU A 224 -2.57 -10.21 17.73
N MET A 225 -3.59 -10.35 16.88
CA MET A 225 -4.38 -11.58 16.73
C MET A 225 -3.77 -12.57 15.72
N LEU A 226 -2.76 -12.15 14.97
CA LEU A 226 -2.15 -12.87 13.86
C LEU A 226 -0.66 -13.08 14.09
N ARG A 227 -0.08 -14.11 13.47
CA ARG A 227 1.39 -14.19 13.33
C ARG A 227 1.83 -13.15 12.31
N ALA A 228 2.98 -12.51 12.54
CA ALA A 228 3.48 -11.49 11.62
C ALA A 228 4.92 -11.77 11.23
N ILE A 229 5.23 -11.57 9.95
CA ILE A 229 6.59 -11.48 9.43
C ILE A 229 6.84 -10.03 9.05
N ASN A 230 7.86 -9.45 9.67
CA ASN A 230 8.41 -8.15 9.30
C ASN A 230 9.30 -8.34 8.07
N VAL A 231 8.78 -7.98 6.89
CA VAL A 231 9.53 -8.01 5.64
C VAL A 231 10.40 -6.76 5.51
N ASN A 232 9.93 -5.61 6.03
CA ASN A 232 10.64 -4.33 5.95
C ASN A 232 12.11 -4.43 6.40
N ASP A 233 12.35 -5.07 7.55
CA ASP A 233 13.66 -5.12 8.18
C ASP A 233 14.58 -6.22 7.62
N SER A 234 14.12 -6.94 6.59
CA SER A 234 15.04 -7.70 5.75
C SER A 234 16.08 -6.74 5.17
N VAL A 235 17.36 -7.12 5.21
CA VAL A 235 18.44 -6.25 4.73
C VAL A 235 18.26 -5.92 3.24
N THR A 236 17.82 -6.89 2.45
CA THR A 236 17.52 -6.75 1.02
C THR A 236 16.28 -5.90 0.73
N LYS A 237 15.47 -5.58 1.75
CA LYS A 237 14.32 -4.67 1.65
C LYS A 237 14.73 -3.29 2.11
N SER A 238 14.90 -3.10 3.42
CA SER A 238 15.22 -1.79 4.03
C SER A 238 16.39 -1.05 3.36
N LYS A 239 17.49 -1.74 3.06
CA LYS A 239 18.69 -1.09 2.49
C LYS A 239 18.68 -0.95 0.97
N PHE A 240 17.68 -1.49 0.29
CA PHE A 240 17.54 -1.36 -1.16
C PHE A 240 16.30 -0.57 -1.55
N ASP A 241 15.12 -1.07 -1.17
CA ASP A 241 13.84 -0.45 -1.53
C ASP A 241 13.71 0.95 -0.93
N ASN A 242 13.78 1.07 0.39
CA ASN A 242 13.62 2.37 1.06
C ASN A 242 14.72 3.36 0.64
N LEU A 243 15.95 2.89 0.45
CA LEU A 243 17.09 3.75 0.13
C LEU A 243 17.19 4.06 -1.37
N TYR A 244 17.45 3.05 -2.19
CA TYR A 244 17.69 3.22 -3.63
C TYR A 244 16.38 3.42 -4.40
N GLY A 245 15.29 2.78 -3.99
CA GLY A 245 13.97 3.00 -4.59
C GLY A 245 13.52 4.46 -4.44
N CYS A 246 13.63 5.04 -3.24
CA CYS A 246 13.34 6.47 -3.04
C CYS A 246 14.35 7.39 -3.70
N ARG A 247 15.62 6.96 -3.88
CA ARG A 247 16.62 7.74 -4.62
C ARG A 247 16.25 7.92 -6.09
N GLU A 248 15.70 6.88 -6.71
CA GLU A 248 15.26 6.95 -8.12
C GLU A 248 13.87 7.62 -8.24
N SER A 249 12.93 7.27 -7.37
CA SER A 249 11.52 7.65 -7.56
C SER A 249 11.14 9.03 -7.03
N LEU A 250 11.83 9.57 -6.02
CA LEU A 250 11.48 10.88 -5.43
C LEU A 250 11.49 11.98 -6.50
N VAL A 251 12.63 12.12 -7.18
CA VAL A 251 12.83 13.21 -8.14
C VAL A 251 11.98 13.00 -9.38
N ASP A 252 11.73 11.75 -9.78
CA ASP A 252 10.77 11.43 -10.84
C ASP A 252 9.38 11.98 -10.49
N GLY A 253 8.88 11.69 -9.28
CA GLY A 253 7.59 12.21 -8.80
C GLY A 253 7.53 13.74 -8.81
N ILE A 254 8.55 14.42 -8.26
CA ILE A 254 8.62 15.89 -8.26
C ILE A 254 8.61 16.45 -9.68
N LYS A 255 9.39 15.84 -10.59
CA LYS A 255 9.51 16.30 -11.98
C LYS A 255 8.21 16.11 -12.75
N ARG A 256 7.58 14.94 -12.71
CA ARG A 256 6.29 14.71 -13.38
C ARG A 256 5.19 15.66 -12.90
N ALA A 257 5.23 16.05 -11.63
CA ALA A 257 4.22 16.93 -11.05
C ALA A 257 4.43 18.42 -11.36
N THR A 258 5.68 18.87 -11.52
CA THR A 258 6.00 20.31 -11.48
C THR A 258 6.96 20.79 -12.56
N ASP A 259 7.62 19.89 -13.28
CA ASP A 259 8.72 20.18 -14.21
C ASP A 259 9.84 21.06 -13.61
N VAL A 260 9.90 21.17 -12.28
CA VAL A 260 10.75 22.15 -11.62
C VAL A 260 12.23 21.80 -11.77
N MET A 261 13.04 22.83 -12.03
CA MET A 261 14.50 22.71 -11.94
C MET A 261 14.91 22.48 -10.48
N ILE A 262 15.70 21.41 -10.25
CA ILE A 262 16.22 21.01 -8.94
C ILE A 262 17.55 21.72 -8.62
N ALA A 263 18.43 21.85 -9.62
CA ALA A 263 19.75 22.46 -9.44
C ALA A 263 19.64 23.90 -8.92
N GLY A 264 20.48 24.22 -7.93
CA GLY A 264 20.53 25.54 -7.29
C GLY A 264 19.44 25.79 -6.23
N LYS A 265 18.39 24.96 -6.15
CA LYS A 265 17.33 25.08 -5.14
C LYS A 265 17.80 24.61 -3.77
N VAL A 266 17.25 25.19 -2.73
CA VAL A 266 17.38 24.70 -1.35
C VAL A 266 16.24 23.70 -1.10
N ALA A 267 16.58 22.44 -0.86
CA ALA A 267 15.61 21.40 -0.58
C ALA A 267 15.80 20.86 0.84
N VAL A 268 14.74 20.83 1.65
CA VAL A 268 14.78 20.23 2.98
C VAL A 268 14.12 18.86 2.98
N VAL A 269 14.83 17.87 3.51
CA VAL A 269 14.34 16.51 3.75
C VAL A 269 14.13 16.33 5.25
N ALA A 270 12.88 16.13 5.66
CA ALA A 270 12.56 15.88 7.06
C ALA A 270 12.60 14.37 7.35
N GLY A 271 13.53 13.96 8.22
CA GLY A 271 13.87 12.57 8.47
C GLY A 271 15.04 12.11 7.60
N TYR A 272 15.96 11.37 8.21
CA TYR A 272 17.19 10.86 7.61
C TYR A 272 17.38 9.37 7.96
N GLY A 273 16.27 8.63 8.07
CA GLY A 273 16.26 7.16 7.95
C GLY A 273 16.60 6.70 6.54
N ASP A 274 16.32 5.44 6.19
CA ASP A 274 16.69 4.89 4.87
C ASP A 274 16.02 5.65 3.71
N VAL A 275 14.73 6.00 3.83
CA VAL A 275 14.01 6.85 2.86
C VAL A 275 14.67 8.23 2.74
N GLY A 276 14.86 8.91 3.87
CA GLY A 276 15.45 10.26 3.91
C GLY A 276 16.87 10.31 3.32
N LYS A 277 17.68 9.27 3.55
CA LYS A 277 19.00 9.11 2.92
C LYS A 277 18.90 9.03 1.39
N GLY A 278 17.96 8.24 0.87
CA GLY A 278 17.72 8.11 -0.57
C GLY A 278 17.29 9.44 -1.18
N CYS A 279 16.33 10.11 -0.53
CA CYS A 279 15.84 11.42 -0.91
C CYS A 279 16.94 12.48 -0.98
N ALA A 280 17.76 12.58 0.07
CA ALA A 280 18.84 13.55 0.16
C ALA A 280 19.92 13.30 -0.92
N GLN A 281 20.27 12.03 -1.16
CA GLN A 281 21.22 11.66 -2.22
C GLN A 281 20.70 12.05 -3.60
N ALA A 282 19.42 11.80 -3.90
CA ALA A 282 18.81 12.12 -5.19
C ALA A 282 18.81 13.63 -5.48
N LEU A 283 18.39 14.42 -4.49
CA LEU A 283 18.35 15.88 -4.60
C LEU A 283 19.76 16.46 -4.76
N ARG A 284 20.73 15.96 -3.99
CA ARG A 284 22.14 16.37 -4.10
C ARG A 284 22.72 16.03 -5.46
N ALA A 285 22.42 14.85 -6.01
CA ALA A 285 22.92 14.42 -7.32
C ALA A 285 22.48 15.37 -8.45
N LEU A 286 21.33 16.03 -8.29
CA LEU A 286 20.87 17.09 -9.19
C LEU A 286 21.25 18.50 -8.74
N SER A 287 22.30 18.63 -7.91
CA SER A 287 22.86 19.91 -7.45
C SER A 287 21.89 20.80 -6.64
N ALA A 288 20.95 20.20 -5.91
CA ALA A 288 20.23 20.94 -4.86
C ALA A 288 21.14 21.19 -3.65
N GLN A 289 20.93 22.32 -2.97
CA GLN A 289 21.44 22.57 -1.63
C GLN A 289 20.54 21.83 -0.63
N VAL A 290 20.95 20.63 -0.23
CA VAL A 290 20.12 19.76 0.61
C VAL A 290 20.33 20.05 2.09
N TRP A 291 19.23 20.34 2.78
CA TRP A 291 19.14 20.45 4.23
C TRP A 291 18.35 19.26 4.78
N VAL A 292 18.59 18.93 6.05
CA VAL A 292 17.95 17.80 6.73
C VAL A 292 17.37 18.27 8.06
N THR A 293 16.19 17.78 8.44
CA THR A 293 15.71 17.89 9.83
C THR A 293 15.72 16.51 10.47
N GLU A 294 16.26 16.38 11.67
CA GLU A 294 16.29 15.10 12.39
C GLU A 294 16.07 15.27 13.89
N VAL A 295 15.42 14.27 14.47
CA VAL A 295 15.22 14.12 15.92
C VAL A 295 16.19 13.09 16.51
N ASP A 296 16.67 12.14 15.71
CA ASP A 296 17.65 11.15 16.14
C ASP A 296 19.08 11.71 15.94
N PRO A 297 19.88 11.86 17.01
CA PRO A 297 21.23 12.43 16.91
C PRO A 297 22.20 11.58 16.07
N ILE A 298 21.99 10.26 15.96
CA ILE A 298 22.81 9.37 15.14
C ILE A 298 22.55 9.67 13.66
N ASN A 299 21.28 9.70 13.26
CA ASN A 299 20.91 10.01 11.87
C ASN A 299 21.27 11.46 11.52
N ALA A 300 21.11 12.41 12.44
CA ALA A 300 21.57 13.79 12.27
C ALA A 300 23.09 13.86 12.03
N LEU A 301 23.88 13.15 12.84
CA LEU A 301 25.32 13.11 12.68
C LEU A 301 25.72 12.48 11.33
N GLN A 302 25.04 11.40 10.91
CA GLN A 302 25.25 10.84 9.57
C GLN A 302 24.97 11.87 8.47
N ALA A 303 23.86 12.62 8.55
CA ALA A 303 23.55 13.67 7.57
C ALA A 303 24.64 14.74 7.50
N ALA A 304 25.13 15.19 8.66
CA ALA A 304 26.22 16.15 8.75
C ALA A 304 27.54 15.61 8.16
N MET A 305 27.87 14.33 8.38
CA MET A 305 29.07 13.70 7.82
C MET A 305 29.00 13.54 6.30
N GLU A 306 27.80 13.40 5.75
CA GLU A 306 27.56 13.43 4.30
C GLU A 306 27.59 14.86 3.72
N GLY A 307 27.74 15.90 4.57
CA GLY A 307 27.82 17.31 4.17
C GLY A 307 26.47 18.01 4.03
N PHE A 308 25.40 17.45 4.59
CA PHE A 308 24.09 18.11 4.65
C PHE A 308 23.98 19.00 5.89
N LYS A 309 23.35 20.16 5.73
CA LYS A 309 23.07 21.06 6.85
C LYS A 309 21.89 20.51 7.65
N VAL A 310 22.11 20.18 8.93
CA VAL A 310 21.02 19.78 9.84
C VAL A 310 20.38 21.02 10.46
N VAL A 311 19.08 21.17 10.30
CA VAL A 311 18.29 22.36 10.74
C VAL A 311 16.96 21.96 11.34
N THR A 312 16.26 22.89 11.99
CA THR A 312 14.85 22.70 12.37
C THR A 312 13.92 23.07 11.22
N MET A 313 12.69 22.57 11.24
CA MET A 313 11.69 22.92 10.23
C MET A 313 11.31 24.40 10.32
N GLU A 314 11.27 24.98 11.51
CA GLU A 314 11.03 26.41 11.71
C GLU A 314 12.10 27.28 11.05
N TYR A 315 13.35 26.82 11.02
CA TYR A 315 14.43 27.52 10.33
C TYR A 315 14.31 27.38 8.80
N ALA A 316 13.88 26.21 8.32
CA ALA A 316 13.78 25.90 6.90
C ALA A 316 12.55 26.51 6.21
N ALA A 317 11.46 26.69 6.95
CA ALA A 317 10.13 27.02 6.43
C ALA A 317 10.10 28.21 5.47
N ASP A 318 10.78 29.31 5.81
CA ASP A 318 10.84 30.56 5.03
C ASP A 318 12.03 30.63 4.06
N LYS A 319 12.81 29.56 3.90
CA LYS A 319 14.06 29.54 3.13
C LYS A 319 14.10 28.51 2.02
N CYS A 320 13.46 27.36 2.20
CA CYS A 320 13.56 26.26 1.24
C CYS A 320 12.57 26.41 0.07
N ASP A 321 12.98 25.87 -1.08
CA ASP A 321 12.17 25.76 -2.29
C ASP A 321 11.37 24.47 -2.38
N ILE A 322 11.90 23.40 -1.82
CA ILE A 322 11.33 22.05 -1.90
C ILE A 322 11.35 21.47 -0.49
N PHE A 323 10.21 20.90 -0.08
CA PHE A 323 10.04 20.25 1.22
C PHE A 323 9.62 18.80 0.99
N VAL A 324 10.38 17.85 1.55
CA VAL A 324 10.09 16.41 1.46
C VAL A 324 10.00 15.85 2.87
N THR A 325 8.87 15.24 3.23
CA THR A 325 8.70 14.55 4.52
C THR A 325 8.96 13.06 4.35
N ALA A 326 9.94 12.53 5.07
CA ALA A 326 10.43 11.16 4.99
C ALA A 326 10.60 10.53 6.40
N THR A 327 9.76 10.93 7.37
CA THR A 327 9.89 10.54 8.79
C THR A 327 9.05 9.32 9.18
N GLY A 328 7.93 9.06 8.48
CA GLY A 328 6.88 8.17 8.97
C GLY A 328 6.11 8.70 10.20
N ASN A 329 6.25 9.99 10.53
CA ASN A 329 5.66 10.63 11.70
C ASN A 329 4.62 11.71 11.31
N LEU A 330 3.82 12.14 12.26
CA LEU A 330 2.71 13.09 12.07
C LEU A 330 3.15 14.53 12.35
N ASN A 331 2.47 15.49 11.72
CA ASN A 331 2.64 16.94 11.96
C ASN A 331 4.06 17.48 11.78
N VAL A 332 4.85 16.87 10.87
CA VAL A 332 6.22 17.30 10.55
C VAL A 332 6.23 18.68 9.89
N ILE A 333 5.32 18.91 8.96
CA ILE A 333 5.03 20.23 8.38
C ILE A 333 3.64 20.62 8.85
N THR A 334 3.54 21.73 9.59
CA THR A 334 2.28 22.23 10.15
C THR A 334 1.76 23.40 9.32
N TYR A 335 0.52 23.83 9.57
CA TYR A 335 -0.03 25.05 8.98
C TYR A 335 0.90 26.26 9.15
N LYS A 336 1.50 26.43 10.34
CA LYS A 336 2.43 27.53 10.61
C LYS A 336 3.67 27.48 9.72
N HIS A 337 4.20 26.30 9.43
CA HIS A 337 5.33 26.13 8.52
C HIS A 337 4.92 26.50 7.10
N MET A 338 3.77 25.99 6.61
CA MET A 338 3.28 26.29 5.26
C MET A 338 3.00 27.78 5.07
N ALA A 339 2.39 28.45 6.06
CA ALA A 339 2.13 29.90 6.01
C ALA A 339 3.41 30.76 5.98
N ALA A 340 4.56 30.18 6.37
CA ALA A 340 5.86 30.83 6.30
C ALA A 340 6.65 30.51 5.03
N MET A 341 6.19 29.55 4.21
CA MET A 341 6.82 29.23 2.94
C MET A 341 6.74 30.43 1.98
N LYS A 342 7.77 30.55 1.14
CA LYS A 342 7.88 31.59 0.10
C LYS A 342 6.87 31.42 -1.03
#